data_AF-A0A495T3Z5-F1
#
_entry.id   AF-A0A495T3Z5-F1
#
_cell.length_a   1.000
_cell.length_b   1.000
_cell.length_c   1.000
_cell.angle_alpha   90.00
_cell.angle_beta   90.00
_cell.angle_gamma   90.00
#
_symmetry.space_group_name_H-M   'P 1'
#
loop_
_entity.id
_entity.type
_entity.pdbx_description
1 polymer ?
#
loop_
_entity_poly.entity_id
_entity_poly.type
_entity_poly.pdbx_seq_one_letter_code
_entity_poly.pdbx_strand_id
1 'polypeptide(L)' 'MQRPKVEPEIYKGYSVWGHAILQDGGYAAGGTIMRAGKLVEGSGVLGTFETDEGARLAGLEWCRAWIDSHG' A
#
# COMPACT_ATOMS: atom_id res chain seq x y z
N MET A 1 -18.60 9.54 7.58
CA MET A 1 -17.43 10.01 6.81
C MET A 1 -17.06 8.95 5.78
N GLN A 2 -17.12 9.25 4.48
CA GLN A 2 -16.54 8.36 3.46
C GLN A 2 -15.02 8.53 3.51
N ARG A 3 -14.27 7.41 3.56
CA ARG A 3 -12.81 7.46 3.36
C ARG A 3 -12.55 8.07 1.98
N PRO A 4 -11.63 9.04 1.83
CA PRO A 4 -11.25 9.52 0.52
C PRO A 4 -10.79 8.34 -0.33
N LYS A 5 -11.25 8.30 -1.58
CA LYS A 5 -10.89 7.25 -2.53
C LYS A 5 -9.37 7.32 -2.74
N VAL A 6 -8.68 6.25 -2.35
CA VAL A 6 -7.24 6.15 -2.55
C VAL A 6 -7.00 5.79 -4.00
N GLU A 7 -6.58 6.76 -4.80
CA GLU A 7 -6.18 6.49 -6.18
C GLU A 7 -4.85 5.71 -6.22
N PRO A 8 -4.69 4.75 -7.14
CA PRO A 8 -3.42 4.05 -7.32
C PRO A 8 -2.34 4.98 -7.85
N GLU A 9 -1.10 4.71 -7.45
CA GLU A 9 0.06 5.15 -8.19
C GLU A 9 0.42 4.14 -9.29
N ILE A 10 1.00 4.61 -10.39
CA ILE A 10 1.51 3.72 -11.43
C ILE A 10 3.03 3.61 -11.28
N TYR A 11 3.52 2.38 -11.10
CA TYR A 11 4.93 2.07 -10.99
C TYR A 11 5.30 0.92 -11.92
N LYS A 12 6.19 1.17 -12.90
CA LYS A 12 6.65 0.17 -13.89
C LYS A 12 5.52 -0.63 -14.58
N GLY A 13 4.37 0.00 -14.82
CA GLY A 13 3.21 -0.65 -15.43
C GLY A 13 2.32 -1.46 -14.47
N TYR A 14 2.61 -1.41 -13.17
CA TYR A 14 1.76 -1.89 -12.08
C TYR A 14 0.98 -0.72 -11.48
N SER A 15 -0.24 -0.99 -11.03
CA SER A 15 -0.99 -0.10 -10.15
C SER A 15 -0.70 -0.49 -8.71
N VAL A 16 -0.27 0.47 -7.89
CA VAL A 16 0.11 0.23 -6.50
C VAL A 16 -0.69 1.13 -5.55
N TRP A 17 -1.07 0.58 -4.41
CA TRP A 17 -1.75 1.30 -3.35
C TRP A 17 -1.00 1.11 -2.04
N GLY A 18 -0.75 2.22 -1.34
CA GLY A 18 -0.43 2.21 0.07
C GLY A 18 -1.69 2.39 0.91
N HIS A 19 -1.80 1.57 1.96
CA HIS A 19 -2.92 1.55 2.87
C HIS A 19 -2.48 1.95 4.27
N ALA A 20 -3.32 2.75 4.91
CA ALA A 20 -3.28 2.97 6.35
C ALA A 20 -4.62 2.54 6.94
N ILE A 21 -4.55 1.56 7.84
CA ILE A 21 -5.73 1.00 8.50
C ILE A 21 -5.64 1.42 9.96
N LEU A 22 -6.51 2.37 10.35
CA LEU A 22 -6.60 2.80 11.75
C LEU A 22 -6.89 1.60 12.67
N GLN A 23 -6.08 1.45 13.70
CA GLN A 23 -6.18 0.46 14.78
C GLN A 23 -5.99 1.16 16.13
N ASP A 24 -6.15 0.41 17.22
CA ASP A 24 -5.93 0.97 18.56
C ASP A 24 -4.45 1.33 18.75
N GLY A 25 -4.17 2.61 18.98
CA GLY A 25 -2.80 3.12 19.13
C GLY A 25 -2.03 3.43 17.85
N GLY A 26 -2.65 3.42 16.66
CA GLY A 26 -1.99 3.87 15.43
C GLY A 26 -2.59 3.36 14.12
N TYR A 27 -1.77 3.26 13.08
CA TYR A 27 -2.15 2.85 11.73
C TYR A 27 -1.34 1.64 11.29
N ALA A 28 -2.02 0.53 10.96
CA ALA A 28 -1.38 -0.59 10.31
C ALA A 28 -1.12 -0.25 8.83
N ALA A 29 0.14 -0.40 8.41
CA ALA A 29 0.55 -0.23 7.03
C ALA A 29 0.32 -1.50 6.21
N GLY A 30 -0.06 -1.32 4.95
CA GLY A 30 -0.12 -2.40 3.96
C GLY A 30 -0.04 -1.87 2.53
N GLY A 31 0.27 -2.75 1.60
CA GLY A 31 0.38 -2.48 0.18
C GLY A 31 -0.44 -3.45 -0.67
N THR A 32 -0.91 -3.00 -1.83
CA THR A 32 -1.54 -3.84 -2.84
C THR A 32 -0.98 -3.52 -4.21
N ILE A 33 -0.66 -4.55 -4.98
CA ILE A 33 -0.13 -4.47 -6.33
C ILE A 33 -1.13 -5.11 -7.28
N MET A 34 -1.52 -4.39 -8.32
CA MET A 34 -2.32 -4.91 -9.42
C MET A 34 -1.62 -4.68 -10.75
N ARG A 35 -1.92 -5.52 -11.75
CA ARG A 35 -1.49 -5.31 -13.13
C ARG A 35 -2.60 -5.76 -14.08
N ALA A 36 -2.92 -4.93 -15.07
CA ALA A 36 -3.98 -5.20 -16.04
C ALA A 36 -5.32 -5.63 -15.39
N GLY A 37 -5.70 -4.96 -14.30
CA GLY A 37 -6.94 -5.23 -13.57
C GLY A 37 -6.94 -6.50 -12.69
N LYS A 38 -5.81 -7.20 -12.57
CA LYS A 38 -5.67 -8.41 -11.73
C LYS A 38 -4.80 -8.13 -10.51
N LEU A 39 -5.14 -8.72 -9.37
CA LEU A 39 -4.31 -8.73 -8.18
C LEU A 39 -3.03 -9.50 -8.47
N VAL A 40 -1.88 -8.88 -8.19
CA VAL A 40 -0.57 -9.49 -8.28
C VAL A 40 -0.13 -9.95 -6.90
N GLU A 41 -0.15 -9.05 -5.91
CA GLU A 41 0.24 -9.37 -4.53
C GLU A 41 -0.36 -8.37 -3.52
N GLY A 42 -0.54 -8.84 -2.28
CA GLY A 42 -0.86 -8.02 -1.11
C GLY A 42 0.11 -8.28 0.05
N SER A 43 0.60 -7.22 0.68
CA SER A 43 1.68 -7.34 1.67
C SER A 43 1.29 -7.97 3.01
N GLY A 44 0.00 -7.98 3.35
CA GLY A 44 -0.43 -8.09 4.74
C GLY A 44 -0.04 -6.85 5.57
N VAL A 45 0.08 -6.99 6.89
CA VAL A 45 0.47 -5.88 7.78
C VAL A 45 1.99 -5.77 7.82
N LEU A 46 2.50 -4.60 7.41
CA LEU A 46 3.94 -4.30 7.38
C LEU A 46 4.47 -3.74 8.70
N GLY A 47 3.59 -3.20 9.54
CA GLY A 47 3.93 -2.58 10.82
C GLY A 47 2.87 -1.56 11.25
N THR A 48 3.05 -1.01 12.45
CA THR A 48 2.19 0.05 13.00
C THR A 48 2.92 1.38 12.97
N PHE A 49 2.24 2.43 12.53
CA PHE A 49 2.75 3.78 12.38
C PHE A 49 1.87 4.76 13.16
N GLU A 50 2.46 5.84 13.67
CA GLU A 50 1.72 6.88 14.39
C GLU A 50 0.78 7.69 13.48
N THR A 51 1.13 7.80 12.19
CA THR A 51 0.40 8.61 11.21
C THR A 51 -0.13 7.78 10.05
N ASP A 52 -1.28 8.19 9.52
CA ASP A 52 -1.89 7.63 8.31
C ASP A 52 -0.93 7.72 7.11
N GLU A 53 -0.32 8.89 6.92
CA GLU A 53 0.61 9.13 5.82
C GLU A 53 1.83 8.22 5.90
N GLY A 54 2.42 8.04 7.10
CA GLY A 54 3.56 7.15 7.31
C GLY A 54 3.23 5.70 6.95
N ALA A 55 2.06 5.21 7.38
CA ALA A 55 1.61 3.86 7.03
C ALA A 55 1.36 3.69 5.52
N ARG A 56 0.74 4.67 4.87
CA ARG A 56 0.53 4.65 3.41
C ARG A 56 1.84 4.65 2.64
N LEU A 57 2.78 5.52 3.02
CA LEU A 57 4.09 5.60 2.38
C LEU A 57 4.86 4.28 2.52
N ALA A 58 4.86 3.69 3.72
CA ALA A 58 5.48 2.38 3.94
C ALA A 58 4.87 1.28 3.04
N GLY A 59 3.55 1.28 2.86
CA GLY A 59 2.86 0.39 1.92
C GLY A 59 3.27 0.58 0.47
N LEU A 60 3.42 1.82 0.01
CA LEU A 60 3.89 2.14 -1.34
C LEU A 60 5.34 1.73 -1.56
N GLU A 61 6.22 2.02 -0.60
CA GLU A 61 7.64 1.64 -0.67
C GLU A 61 7.82 0.13 -0.71
N TRP A 62 7.03 -0.61 0.08
CA TRP A 62 7.00 -2.07 -0.02
C TRP A 62 6.56 -2.53 -1.42
N CYS A 63 5.53 -1.91 -2.01
CA CYS A 63 5.07 -2.28 -3.35
C CYS A 63 6.18 -2.08 -4.39
N ARG A 64 6.88 -0.94 -4.33
CA ARG A 64 8.00 -0.62 -5.24
C ARG A 64 9.14 -1.62 -5.07
N ALA A 65 9.54 -1.93 -3.83
CA ALA A 65 10.59 -2.90 -3.53
C ALA A 65 10.23 -4.32 -3.97
N TRP A 66 8.97 -4.74 -3.79
CA TRP A 66 8.50 -6.04 -4.27
C TRP A 66 8.55 -6.12 -5.80
N ILE A 67 8.10 -5.06 -6.50
CA ILE A 67 8.15 -4.98 -7.97
C ILE A 67 9.60 -5.00 -8.45
N ASP A 68 10.50 -4.27 -7.80
CA ASP A 68 11.92 -4.26 -8.17
C ASP A 68 12.60 -5.63 -7.99
N SER A 69 12.06 -6.48 -7.11
CA SER A 69 12.58 -7.82 -6.85
C SER A 69 11.95 -8.92 -7.71
N HIS A 70 10.75 -8.69 -8.27
CA HIS A 70 9.98 -9.70 -9.01
C HIS A 70 9.64 -9.30 -10.46
N GLY A 71 9.97 -8.07 -10.85
CA GLY A 71 9.61 -7.45 -12.13
C GLY A 71 10.76 -7.33 -13.11
#